data_AF-A0A5E8V6Z0-F1
#
_entry.id   AF-A0A5E8V6Z0-F1
#
_cell.length_a   1.000
_cell.length_b   1.000
_cell.length_c   1.000
_cell.angle_alpha   90.00
_cell.angle_beta   90.00
_cell.angle_gamma   90.00
#
_symmetry.space_group_name_H-M   'P 1'
#
loop_
_entity.id
_entity.type
_entity.pdbx_description
1 polymer ?
#
loop_
_entity_poly.entity_id
_entity_poly.type
_entity_poly.pdbx_seq_one_letter_code
_entity_poly.pdbx_strand_id
1 'polypeptide(L)'
;MSAIIRKIVTVVEETQMEMGRQVSPPTRRAAAIAVIENPFAGQYVEDLSPLIAIGEELGELLSKRAVAALGIDGAKAQSYGKAAAVGENGELEHAAAILHPKMGAPVRKVLSKGAALIPSSKKRSGPGTTLDIPLGHKDAAFVRSHFDGMEVQINDAPRANEIMVAVAVTDSGRPLPRVGGLTVAEIKGEDGLR
;
A
#
# COMPACT_ATOMS: atom_id res chain seq x y z
N MET A 1 -13.68 -6.13 12.97
CA MET A 1 -12.64 -6.81 12.19
C MET A 1 -13.03 -8.25 11.97
N SER A 2 -13.48 -8.59 10.76
CA SER A 2 -13.91 -9.93 10.36
C SER A 2 -12.76 -10.81 9.86
N ALA A 3 -11.62 -10.22 9.52
CA ALA A 3 -10.44 -10.95 9.06
C ALA A 3 -9.80 -11.80 10.16
N ILE A 4 -9.42 -13.04 9.84
CA ILE A 4 -8.57 -13.89 10.68
C ILE A 4 -7.11 -13.61 10.30
N ILE A 5 -6.41 -12.84 11.13
CA ILE A 5 -5.04 -12.40 10.88
C ILE A 5 -4.05 -13.36 11.55
N ARG A 6 -3.20 -14.04 10.76
CA ARG A 6 -2.12 -14.89 11.29
C ARG A 6 -0.89 -14.08 11.68
N LYS A 7 -0.53 -13.08 10.89
CA LYS A 7 0.72 -12.32 11.06
C LYS A 7 0.56 -10.88 10.60
N ILE A 8 1.19 -9.96 11.31
CA ILE A 8 1.42 -8.58 10.85
C ILE A 8 2.92 -8.30 10.85
N VAL A 9 3.42 -7.72 9.77
CA VAL A 9 4.80 -7.23 9.65
C VAL A 9 4.75 -5.74 9.30
N THR A 10 5.71 -4.97 9.80
CA THR A 10 5.88 -3.57 9.42
C THR A 10 7.34 -3.33 9.10
N VAL A 11 7.59 -2.73 7.93
CA VAL A 11 8.93 -2.47 7.41
C VAL A 11 9.06 -0.95 7.23
N VAL A 12 10.20 -0.41 7.61
CA VAL A 12 10.59 0.98 7.34
C VAL A 12 11.90 0.93 6.56
N GLU A 13 11.95 1.67 5.47
CA GLU A 13 13.16 1.88 4.69
C GLU A 13 13.49 3.38 4.69
N GLU A 14 14.76 3.71 4.93
CA GLU A 14 15.28 5.07 4.88
C GLU A 14 16.46 5.15 3.91
N THR A 15 16.35 6.01 2.89
CA THR A 15 17.45 6.30 1.97
C THR A 15 18.25 7.50 2.47
N GLN A 16 19.46 7.24 2.98
CA GLN A 16 20.37 8.26 3.53
C GLN A 16 21.27 8.90 2.47
N MET A 17 21.59 8.15 1.41
CA MET A 17 22.46 8.58 0.31
C MET A 17 22.06 7.88 -0.97
N GLU A 18 22.05 8.61 -2.08
CA GLU A 18 21.74 8.09 -3.41
C GLU A 18 22.74 8.69 -4.41
N MET A 19 23.34 7.86 -5.27
CA MET A 19 24.36 8.31 -6.24
C MET A 19 25.47 9.19 -5.63
N GLY A 20 25.96 8.82 -4.45
CA GLY A 20 27.01 9.57 -3.74
C GLY A 20 26.58 10.94 -3.19
N ARG A 21 25.29 11.27 -3.22
CA ARG A 21 24.74 12.50 -2.65
C ARG A 21 23.95 12.19 -1.41
N GLN A 22 24.23 12.92 -0.33
CA GLN A 22 23.43 12.86 0.89
C GLN A 22 22.00 13.29 0.60
N VAL A 23 21.03 12.55 1.14
CA VAL A 23 19.60 12.83 1.06
C VAL A 23 19.21 13.44 2.41
N SER A 24 18.88 14.73 2.45
CA SER A 24 18.62 15.46 3.69
C SER A 24 17.35 16.32 3.58
N PRO A 25 16.28 16.01 4.34
CA PRO A 25 16.16 14.82 5.20
C PRO A 25 16.15 13.52 4.37
N PRO A 26 16.52 12.36 4.97
CA PRO A 26 16.41 11.06 4.31
C PRO A 26 14.99 10.81 3.81
N THR A 27 14.84 10.21 2.63
CA THR A 27 13.51 9.80 2.17
C THR A 27 13.12 8.51 2.85
N ARG A 28 11.87 8.42 3.31
CA ARG A 28 11.39 7.31 4.11
C ARG A 28 10.08 6.76 3.57
N ARG A 29 9.97 5.44 3.60
CA ARG A 29 8.76 4.70 3.25
C ARG A 29 8.54 3.58 4.25
N ALA A 30 7.28 3.36 4.60
CA ALA A 30 6.88 2.27 5.47
C ALA A 30 5.75 1.48 4.85
N ALA A 31 5.80 0.16 5.01
CA ALA A 31 4.72 -0.74 4.63
C ALA A 31 4.29 -1.55 5.85
N ALA A 32 2.97 -1.61 6.06
CA ALA A 32 2.37 -2.56 6.97
C ALA A 32 1.69 -3.66 6.17
N ILE A 33 1.96 -4.91 6.54
CA ILE A 33 1.52 -6.10 5.84
C ILE A 33 0.74 -7.00 6.81
N ALA A 34 -0.46 -7.42 6.43
CA ALA A 34 -1.22 -8.46 7.12
C ALA A 34 -1.24 -9.74 6.28
N VAL A 35 -1.05 -10.88 6.93
CA VAL A 35 -1.31 -12.20 6.36
C VAL A 35 -2.59 -12.72 6.97
N ILE A 36 -3.60 -12.91 6.13
CA ILE A 36 -4.94 -13.34 6.55
C ILE A 36 -5.29 -14.69 5.94
N GLU A 37 -6.23 -15.39 6.57
CA GLU A 37 -6.93 -16.50 5.93
C GLU A 37 -7.73 -15.99 4.72
N ASN A 38 -7.70 -16.74 3.62
CA ASN A 38 -8.57 -16.53 2.48
C ASN A 38 -9.88 -17.31 2.68
N PRO A 39 -11.03 -16.66 2.93
CA PRO A 39 -12.30 -17.33 3.16
C PRO A 39 -12.82 -18.13 1.95
N PHE A 40 -12.27 -17.88 0.76
CA PHE A 40 -12.68 -18.50 -0.49
C PHE A 40 -11.61 -19.42 -1.09
N ALA A 41 -10.61 -19.83 -0.32
CA ALA A 41 -9.61 -20.77 -0.82
C ALA A 41 -10.25 -22.11 -1.22
N GLY A 42 -9.89 -22.62 -2.40
CA GLY A 42 -10.32 -23.92 -2.92
C GLY A 42 -11.73 -23.95 -3.51
N GLN A 43 -12.41 -22.80 -3.63
CA GLN A 43 -13.76 -22.70 -4.15
C GLN A 43 -13.92 -21.48 -5.07
N TYR A 44 -14.87 -21.58 -6.00
CA TYR A 44 -15.28 -20.46 -6.84
C TYR A 44 -16.56 -19.83 -6.26
N VAL A 45 -16.54 -18.53 -6.01
CA VAL A 45 -17.63 -17.79 -5.35
C VAL A 45 -17.89 -16.50 -6.13
N GLU A 46 -19.13 -16.30 -6.55
CA GLU A 46 -19.53 -15.08 -7.29
C GLU A 46 -19.55 -13.83 -6.39
N ASP A 47 -20.02 -13.97 -5.15
CA ASP A 47 -20.11 -12.84 -4.22
C ASP A 47 -18.84 -12.71 -3.37
N LEU A 48 -17.96 -11.79 -3.79
CA LEU A 48 -16.73 -11.45 -3.08
C LEU A 48 -16.89 -10.31 -2.06
N SER A 49 -18.12 -9.89 -1.76
CA SER A 49 -18.41 -8.82 -0.78
C SER A 49 -17.73 -9.02 0.58
N PRO A 50 -17.60 -10.25 1.13
CA PRO A 50 -16.85 -10.46 2.37
C PRO A 50 -15.38 -10.01 2.30
N LEU A 51 -14.67 -10.27 1.20
CA LEU A 51 -13.29 -9.82 1.01
C LEU A 51 -13.21 -8.28 0.86
N ILE A 52 -14.21 -7.66 0.24
CA ILE A 52 -14.29 -6.20 0.14
C ILE A 52 -14.40 -5.56 1.53
N ALA A 53 -15.27 -6.12 2.39
CA ALA A 53 -15.44 -5.64 3.76
C ALA A 53 -14.16 -5.82 4.60
N ILE A 54 -13.50 -6.97 4.47
CA ILE A 54 -12.19 -7.22 5.10
C ILE A 54 -11.15 -6.19 4.62
N GLY A 55 -11.11 -5.92 3.32
CA GLY A 55 -10.20 -4.92 2.73
C GLY A 55 -10.40 -3.52 3.30
N GLU A 56 -11.65 -3.13 3.55
CA GLU A 56 -11.98 -1.84 4.18
C GLU A 56 -11.39 -1.73 5.60
N GLU A 57 -11.60 -2.74 6.44
CA GLU A 57 -11.06 -2.76 7.82
C GLU A 57 -9.52 -2.83 7.84
N LEU A 58 -8.92 -3.64 6.95
CA LEU A 58 -7.47 -3.73 6.82
C LEU A 58 -6.86 -2.41 6.33
N GLY A 59 -7.54 -1.68 5.45
CA GLY A 59 -7.10 -0.35 5.00
C GLY A 59 -6.85 0.60 6.17
N GLU A 60 -7.76 0.65 7.14
CA GLU A 60 -7.59 1.48 8.34
C GLU A 60 -6.44 0.97 9.22
N LEU A 61 -6.40 -0.33 9.50
CA LEU A 61 -5.39 -0.94 10.36
C LEU A 61 -3.97 -0.75 9.82
N LEU A 62 -3.76 -1.07 8.55
CA LEU A 62 -2.43 -1.08 7.94
C LEU A 62 -1.93 0.35 7.71
N SER A 63 -2.78 1.28 7.28
CA SER A 63 -2.38 2.69 7.16
C SER A 63 -1.99 3.31 8.51
N LYS A 64 -2.74 3.03 9.59
CA LYS A 64 -2.37 3.46 10.95
C LYS A 64 -0.99 2.94 11.37
N ARG A 65 -0.71 1.66 11.09
CA ARG A 65 0.58 1.05 11.41
C ARG A 65 1.73 1.65 10.60
N ALA A 66 1.55 1.87 9.29
CA ALA A 66 2.57 2.47 8.45
C ALA A 66 2.90 3.92 8.88
N VAL A 67 1.86 4.73 9.16
CA VAL A 67 2.02 6.10 9.68
C VAL A 67 2.73 6.11 11.03
N ALA A 68 2.32 5.24 11.96
CA ALA A 68 2.96 5.11 13.27
C ALA A 68 4.43 4.69 13.16
N ALA A 69 4.76 3.78 12.23
CA ALA A 69 6.13 3.34 12.00
C ALA A 69 7.05 4.45 11.43
N LEU A 70 6.50 5.37 10.63
CA LEU A 70 7.23 6.56 10.19
C LEU A 70 7.38 7.62 11.29
N GLY A 71 6.64 7.50 12.40
CA GLY A 71 6.63 8.48 13.48
C GLY A 71 6.07 9.84 13.04
N ILE A 72 5.08 9.84 12.13
CA ILE A 72 4.48 11.06 11.58
C ILE A 72 2.98 11.13 11.89
N ASP A 73 2.42 12.34 11.79
CA ASP A 73 0.97 12.52 11.67
C ASP A 73 0.52 12.12 10.27
N GLY A 74 -0.70 11.59 10.14
CA GLY A 74 -1.25 11.17 8.85
C GLY A 74 -1.23 12.26 7.77
N ALA A 75 -1.43 13.52 8.17
CA ALA A 75 -1.37 14.67 7.27
C ALA A 75 0.01 14.91 6.62
N LYS A 76 1.10 14.39 7.21
CA LYS A 76 2.47 14.50 6.69
C LYS A 76 2.82 13.42 5.67
N ALA A 77 1.99 12.40 5.50
CA ALA A 77 2.18 11.42 4.44
C ALA A 77 2.17 12.10 3.07
N GLN A 78 3.07 11.75 2.17
CA GLN A 78 3.11 12.30 0.81
C GLN A 78 2.59 11.31 -0.22
N SER A 79 2.91 10.02 -0.09
CA SER A 79 2.42 8.98 -1.00
C SER A 79 1.75 7.83 -0.27
N TYR A 80 0.95 7.09 -1.00
CA TYR A 80 0.43 5.80 -0.57
C TYR A 80 0.45 4.78 -1.71
N GLY A 81 0.27 3.52 -1.33
CA GLY A 81 0.12 2.39 -2.24
C GLY A 81 -0.52 1.22 -1.52
N LYS A 82 -1.12 0.30 -2.28
CA LYS A 82 -1.64 -0.96 -1.73
C LYS A 82 -1.34 -2.14 -2.65
N ALA A 83 -1.13 -3.31 -2.10
CA ALA A 83 -0.89 -4.51 -2.89
C ALA A 83 -1.42 -5.75 -2.18
N ALA A 84 -1.67 -6.81 -2.95
CA ALA A 84 -2.06 -8.09 -2.41
C ALA A 84 -1.43 -9.26 -3.17
N ALA A 85 -0.96 -10.27 -2.44
CA ALA A 85 -0.56 -11.57 -2.96
C ALA A 85 -1.50 -12.64 -2.41
N VAL A 86 -2.16 -13.38 -3.28
CA VAL A 86 -3.07 -14.47 -2.93
C VAL A 86 -2.33 -15.79 -3.05
N GLY A 87 -2.53 -16.66 -2.06
CA GLY A 87 -2.02 -18.02 -2.05
C GLY A 87 -2.54 -18.87 -3.21
N GLU A 88 -1.85 -19.98 -3.45
CA GLU A 88 -2.13 -20.87 -4.58
C GLU A 88 -3.55 -21.42 -4.62
N ASN A 89 -4.28 -21.55 -3.52
CA ASN A 89 -5.67 -22.05 -3.54
C ASN A 89 -6.70 -20.92 -3.72
N GLY A 90 -6.30 -19.66 -3.88
CA GLY A 90 -7.20 -18.58 -4.27
C GLY A 90 -7.07 -18.20 -5.75
N GLU A 91 -7.72 -17.09 -6.12
CA GLU A 91 -7.68 -16.50 -7.45
C GLU A 91 -7.34 -15.00 -7.42
N LEU A 92 -7.14 -14.40 -8.59
CA LEU A 92 -6.72 -13.00 -8.70
C LEU A 92 -7.85 -12.04 -8.29
N GLU A 93 -9.09 -12.48 -8.43
CA GLU A 93 -10.31 -11.78 -8.04
C GLU A 93 -10.40 -11.63 -6.53
N HIS A 94 -9.85 -12.57 -5.75
CA HIS A 94 -9.72 -12.40 -4.30
C HIS A 94 -8.80 -11.21 -3.95
N ALA A 95 -7.69 -11.06 -4.68
CA ALA A 95 -6.80 -9.90 -4.54
C ALA A 95 -7.49 -8.60 -4.99
N ALA A 96 -8.30 -8.68 -6.05
CA ALA A 96 -9.05 -7.53 -6.54
C ALA A 96 -10.12 -7.06 -5.54
N ALA A 97 -10.85 -8.02 -4.95
CA ALA A 97 -11.90 -7.76 -3.97
C ALA A 97 -11.32 -7.16 -2.68
N ILE A 98 -10.23 -7.73 -2.15
CA ILE A 98 -9.62 -7.18 -0.93
C ILE A 98 -8.99 -5.81 -1.15
N LEU A 99 -8.57 -5.49 -2.38
CA LEU A 99 -8.06 -4.16 -2.76
C LEU A 99 -9.13 -3.24 -3.35
N HIS A 100 -10.41 -3.58 -3.23
CA HIS A 100 -11.51 -2.80 -3.80
C HIS A 100 -11.47 -1.32 -3.35
N PRO A 101 -11.99 -0.36 -4.15
CA PRO A 101 -12.01 1.07 -3.81
C PRO A 101 -12.59 1.43 -2.43
N LYS A 102 -13.41 0.57 -1.81
CA LYS A 102 -13.89 0.76 -0.43
C LYS A 102 -12.76 0.85 0.61
N MET A 103 -11.62 0.19 0.37
CA MET A 103 -10.40 0.36 1.18
C MET A 103 -9.88 1.81 1.18
N GLY A 104 -10.19 2.59 0.14
CA GLY A 104 -9.67 3.95 -0.03
C GLY A 104 -10.17 4.94 1.03
N ALA A 105 -11.44 4.88 1.41
CA ALA A 105 -12.03 5.79 2.39
C ALA A 105 -11.34 5.74 3.77
N PRO A 106 -11.15 4.56 4.41
CA PRO A 106 -10.45 4.47 5.70
C PRO A 106 -8.98 4.89 5.60
N VAL A 107 -8.26 4.54 4.52
CA VAL A 107 -6.88 5.00 4.31
C VAL A 107 -6.82 6.52 4.25
N ARG A 108 -7.68 7.16 3.44
CA ARG A 108 -7.72 8.62 3.30
C ARG A 108 -8.08 9.31 4.62
N LYS A 109 -8.96 8.71 5.43
CA LYS A 109 -9.29 9.19 6.77
C LYS A 109 -8.06 9.21 7.68
N VAL A 110 -7.26 8.13 7.67
CA VAL A 110 -6.01 8.06 8.45
C VAL A 110 -4.99 9.10 7.98
N LEU A 111 -4.90 9.36 6.67
CA LEU A 111 -3.96 10.31 6.09
C LEU A 111 -4.48 11.75 6.02
N SER A 112 -5.64 12.03 6.62
CA SER A 112 -6.36 13.32 6.67
C SER A 112 -6.81 13.90 5.32
N LYS A 113 -6.22 13.47 4.19
CA LYS A 113 -6.58 13.81 2.82
C LYS A 113 -6.03 12.72 1.89
N GLY A 114 -6.45 12.73 0.64
CA GLY A 114 -5.76 12.02 -0.41
C GLY A 114 -6.66 11.85 -1.62
N ALA A 115 -6.84 12.89 -2.43
CA ALA A 115 -7.80 12.88 -3.53
C ALA A 115 -7.49 11.82 -4.61
N ALA A 116 -6.22 11.51 -4.85
CA ALA A 116 -5.75 10.64 -5.93
C ALA A 116 -6.19 9.18 -5.80
N LEU A 117 -6.26 8.45 -6.90
CA LEU A 117 -6.50 7.00 -6.85
C LEU A 117 -5.32 6.32 -6.14
N ILE A 118 -5.60 5.41 -5.19
CA ILE A 118 -4.56 4.59 -4.55
C ILE A 118 -4.02 3.59 -5.59
N PRO A 119 -2.76 3.72 -6.06
CA PRO A 119 -2.20 2.78 -7.00
C PRO A 119 -2.10 1.40 -6.35
N SER A 120 -2.32 0.35 -7.15
CA SER A 120 -2.26 -1.01 -6.63
C SER A 120 -1.76 -2.06 -7.59
N SER A 121 -1.18 -3.10 -7.03
CA SER A 121 -0.75 -4.32 -7.74
C SER A 121 -1.38 -5.55 -7.08
N LYS A 122 -1.51 -6.63 -7.84
CA LYS A 122 -2.07 -7.91 -7.36
C LYS A 122 -1.35 -9.07 -8.01
N LYS A 123 -1.10 -10.12 -7.22
CA LYS A 123 -0.38 -11.33 -7.65
C LYS A 123 -1.04 -12.57 -7.04
N ARG A 124 -0.97 -13.70 -7.74
CA ARG A 124 -1.14 -15.05 -7.15
C ARG A 124 0.23 -15.71 -7.06
N SER A 125 0.59 -16.25 -5.90
CA SER A 125 1.94 -16.78 -5.65
C SER A 125 1.99 -17.62 -4.37
N GLY A 126 3.12 -18.29 -4.14
CA GLY A 126 3.38 -19.05 -2.91
C GLY A 126 4.15 -18.28 -1.82
N PRO A 127 4.50 -18.96 -0.72
CA PRO A 127 5.27 -18.40 0.39
C PRO A 127 6.61 -17.79 -0.04
N GLY A 128 6.98 -16.66 0.55
CA GLY A 128 8.25 -15.98 0.27
C GLY A 128 8.25 -15.19 -1.04
N THR A 129 7.08 -15.03 -1.67
CA THR A 129 6.94 -14.14 -2.83
C THR A 129 7.31 -12.71 -2.50
N THR A 130 7.98 -12.06 -3.42
CA THR A 130 8.17 -10.62 -3.40
C THR A 130 6.92 -9.92 -3.94
N LEU A 131 6.46 -8.89 -3.21
CA LEU A 131 5.31 -8.06 -3.56
C LEU A 131 5.72 -6.58 -3.70
N ASP A 132 5.61 -6.07 -4.92
CA ASP A 132 5.84 -4.66 -5.24
C ASP A 132 4.61 -3.81 -4.98
N ILE A 133 4.71 -2.82 -4.10
CA ILE A 133 3.65 -1.87 -3.79
C ILE A 133 3.90 -0.59 -4.60
N PRO A 134 3.14 -0.30 -5.67
CA PRO A 134 3.30 0.95 -6.38
C PRO A 134 2.92 2.14 -5.49
N LEU A 135 3.66 3.24 -5.58
CA LEU A 135 3.46 4.45 -4.79
C LEU A 135 3.14 5.64 -5.70
N GLY A 136 2.22 6.48 -5.24
CA GLY A 136 1.87 7.74 -5.91
C GLY A 136 1.46 8.80 -4.91
N HIS A 137 1.66 10.07 -5.26
CA HIS A 137 1.35 11.18 -4.36
C HIS A 137 -0.13 11.18 -4.00
N LYS A 138 -0.43 11.34 -2.72
CA LYS A 138 -1.77 11.12 -2.16
C LYS A 138 -2.81 12.10 -2.69
N ASP A 139 -2.40 13.33 -2.98
CA ASP A 139 -3.32 14.40 -3.34
C ASP A 139 -3.46 14.63 -4.84
N ALA A 140 -2.51 14.16 -5.67
CA ALA A 140 -2.53 14.37 -7.12
C ALA A 140 -1.70 13.32 -7.86
N ALA A 141 -2.35 12.56 -8.75
CA ALA A 141 -1.75 11.43 -9.45
C ALA A 141 -0.62 11.82 -10.42
N PHE A 142 -0.48 13.08 -10.83
CA PHE A 142 0.55 13.49 -11.80
C PHE A 142 1.82 14.07 -11.17
N VAL A 143 1.93 14.09 -9.83
CA VAL A 143 3.13 14.58 -9.14
C VAL A 143 4.31 13.64 -9.39
N ARG A 144 5.15 13.99 -10.36
CA ARG A 144 6.11 13.06 -10.96
C ARG A 144 7.26 12.69 -10.04
N SER A 145 7.57 13.52 -9.03
CA SER A 145 8.57 13.21 -8.02
C SER A 145 8.19 12.04 -7.12
N HIS A 146 6.92 11.60 -7.13
CA HIS A 146 6.38 10.62 -6.19
C HIS A 146 5.98 9.28 -6.82
N PHE A 147 6.18 9.11 -8.13
CA PHE A 147 6.12 7.78 -8.73
C PHE A 147 7.29 6.94 -8.23
N ASP A 148 6.99 5.87 -7.51
CA ASP A 148 7.95 4.95 -6.91
C ASP A 148 7.29 3.58 -6.66
N GLY A 149 8.02 2.64 -6.06
CA GLY A 149 7.45 1.40 -5.54
C GLY A 149 8.27 0.86 -4.38
N MET A 150 7.59 0.28 -3.39
CA MET A 150 8.21 -0.37 -2.23
C MET A 150 8.07 -1.88 -2.32
N GLU A 151 9.20 -2.59 -2.20
CA GLU A 151 9.22 -4.04 -2.14
C GLU A 151 8.95 -4.54 -0.70
N VAL A 152 8.10 -5.56 -0.55
CA VAL A 152 7.93 -6.28 0.72
C VAL A 152 7.93 -7.79 0.49
N GLN A 153 8.43 -8.53 1.48
CA GLN A 153 8.47 -9.99 1.48
C GLN A 153 8.21 -10.52 2.89
N ILE A 154 7.48 -11.62 3.00
CA ILE A 154 7.37 -12.42 4.22
C ILE A 154 7.73 -13.85 3.87
N ASN A 155 8.78 -14.39 4.49
CA ASN A 155 9.40 -15.67 4.11
C ASN A 155 8.42 -16.87 4.07
N ASP A 156 7.38 -16.86 4.89
CA ASP A 156 6.42 -17.96 5.03
C ASP A 156 5.00 -17.61 4.53
N ALA A 157 4.83 -16.53 3.77
CA ALA A 157 3.52 -16.05 3.32
C ALA A 157 3.52 -15.55 1.85
N PRO A 158 2.34 -15.55 1.19
CA PRO A 158 1.11 -16.21 1.62
C PRO A 158 1.20 -17.73 1.48
N ARG A 159 0.69 -18.50 2.45
CA ARG A 159 0.41 -19.94 2.27
C ARG A 159 -0.75 -20.12 1.29
N ALA A 160 -0.97 -21.35 0.84
CA ALA A 160 -1.96 -21.66 -0.19
C ALA A 160 -3.37 -21.09 0.09
N ASN A 161 -3.81 -21.12 1.36
CA ASN A 161 -5.13 -20.62 1.79
C ASN A 161 -5.07 -19.22 2.41
N GLU A 162 -4.08 -18.40 2.07
CA GLU A 162 -3.87 -17.08 2.66
C GLU A 162 -3.89 -15.96 1.63
N ILE A 163 -4.06 -14.73 2.12
CA ILE A 163 -3.79 -13.50 1.38
C ILE A 163 -2.82 -12.66 2.18
N MET A 164 -1.74 -12.22 1.55
CA MET A 164 -0.85 -11.18 2.06
C MET A 164 -1.32 -9.83 1.50
N VAL A 165 -1.73 -8.90 2.38
CA VAL A 165 -2.24 -7.57 2.03
C VAL A 165 -1.32 -6.51 2.61
N ALA A 166 -0.90 -5.54 1.79
CA ALA A 166 0.01 -4.49 2.20
C ALA A 166 -0.56 -3.09 1.89
N VAL A 167 -0.32 -2.16 2.80
CA VAL A 167 -0.47 -0.71 2.57
C VAL A 167 0.88 -0.07 2.85
N ALA A 168 1.36 0.73 1.89
CA ALA A 168 2.56 1.53 2.03
C ALA A 168 2.23 3.02 2.11
N VAL A 169 3.04 3.75 2.87
CA VAL A 169 2.98 5.19 3.05
C VAL A 169 4.40 5.76 2.98
N THR A 170 4.56 6.94 2.39
CA THR A 170 5.82 7.69 2.43
C THR A 170 5.61 9.05 3.08
N ASP A 171 6.69 9.65 3.59
CA ASP A 171 6.70 11.05 4.04
C ASP A 171 7.43 11.99 3.06
N SER A 172 7.79 11.46 1.89
CA SER A 172 8.67 12.06 0.90
C SER A 172 8.46 11.46 -0.49
N GLY A 173 9.02 12.11 -1.52
CA GLY A 173 9.12 11.58 -2.88
C GLY A 173 10.39 10.76 -3.07
N ARG A 174 10.78 10.51 -4.33
CA ARG A 174 12.05 9.84 -4.64
C ARG A 174 13.26 10.62 -4.07
N PRO A 175 14.39 9.96 -3.78
CA PRO A 175 15.55 10.60 -3.14
C PRO A 175 16.13 11.82 -3.89
N LEU A 176 16.19 11.75 -5.22
CA LEU A 176 16.80 12.78 -6.07
C LEU A 176 15.95 13.08 -7.33
N PRO A 177 14.73 13.62 -7.19
CA PRO A 177 13.78 13.76 -8.30
C PRO A 177 14.23 14.86 -9.25
N ARG A 178 14.42 14.53 -10.54
CA ARG A 178 15.01 15.44 -11.55
C ARG A 178 14.52 15.21 -12.98
N VAL A 179 13.27 14.78 -13.13
CA VAL A 179 12.67 14.40 -14.43
C VAL A 179 11.44 15.25 -14.80
N GLY A 180 11.32 16.44 -14.21
CA GLY A 180 10.21 17.39 -14.45
C GLY A 180 8.85 16.89 -13.96
N GLY A 181 7.78 17.37 -14.58
CA GLY A 181 6.39 17.05 -14.24
C GLY A 181 5.78 17.97 -13.19
N LEU A 182 4.51 17.71 -12.85
CA LEU A 182 3.80 18.44 -11.80
C LEU A 182 4.55 18.31 -10.47
N THR A 183 4.73 19.42 -9.77
CA THR A 183 5.38 19.50 -8.46
C THR A 183 4.34 19.53 -7.34
N VAL A 184 4.77 19.26 -6.11
CA VAL A 184 3.89 19.32 -4.92
C VAL A 184 3.29 20.72 -4.72
N ALA A 185 4.06 21.77 -5.02
CA ALA A 185 3.62 23.15 -4.87
C ALA A 185 2.57 23.58 -5.91
N GLU A 186 2.47 22.85 -7.02
CA GLU A 186 1.49 23.12 -8.08
C GLU A 186 0.18 22.35 -7.88
N ILE A 187 0.05 21.60 -6.79
CA ILE A 187 -1.12 20.78 -6.54
C ILE A 187 -2.36 21.64 -6.30
N LYS A 188 -3.44 21.32 -7.03
CA LYS A 188 -4.79 21.85 -6.71
C LYS A 188 -5.52 20.91 -5.76
N GLY A 189 -5.46 19.61 -6.05
CA GLY A 189 -5.99 18.54 -5.20
C GLY A 189 -7.51 18.44 -5.20
N GLU A 190 -8.15 18.84 -6.30
CA GLU A 190 -9.61 18.84 -6.49
C GLU A 190 -10.11 17.54 -7.12
N ASP A 191 -9.44 17.08 -8.20
CA ASP A 191 -9.81 15.89 -8.99
C ASP A 191 -8.96 14.66 -8.67
N GLY A 192 -7.94 14.81 -7.83
CA GLY A 192 -6.96 13.78 -7.52
C GLY A 192 -5.95 13.52 -8.64
N LEU A 193 -5.93 14.32 -9.69
CA LEU A 193 -4.97 14.23 -10.80
C LEU A 193 -3.92 15.31 -10.71
N ARG A 194 -4.33 16.56 -10.46
CA ARG A 194 -3.47 17.73 -10.39
C ARG A 194 -3.59 18.48 -9.07
#